data_AF-A0A940BQ82-F1
#
_entry.id   AF-A0A940BQ82-F1
#
_cell.length_a   1.000
_cell.length_b   1.000
_cell.length_c   1.000
_cell.angle_alpha   90.00
_cell.angle_beta   90.00
_cell.angle_gamma   90.00
#
_symmetry.space_group_name_H-M   'P 1'
#
loop_
_entity.id
_entity.type
_entity.pdbx_description
1 polymer ?
#
loop_
_entity_poly.entity_id
_entity_poly.type
_entity_poly.pdbx_seq_one_letter_code
_entity_poly.pdbx_strand_id
1 'polypeptide(L)' 'MFAHLVLRTQYPRRKYVRYKEGAELYGMSLCHFKAFAHEAGAVSKINKMVLVDMDILDKYIEYFREK' A
#
# COMPACT_ATOMS: atom_id res chain seq x y z
N MET A 1 -6.91 -6.31 10.93
CA MET A 1 -8.33 -6.73 10.79
C MET A 1 -9.25 -5.68 10.14
N PHE A 2 -9.19 -4.37 10.44
CA PHE A 2 -10.10 -3.38 9.84
C PHE A 2 -9.86 -3.07 8.35
N ALA A 3 -8.61 -2.96 7.89
CA ALA A 3 -8.30 -2.76 6.47
C ALA A 3 -8.67 -3.98 5.59
N HIS A 4 -8.53 -5.18 6.16
CA HIS A 4 -8.79 -6.45 5.46
C HIS A 4 -10.26 -6.65 5.08
N LEU A 5 -11.20 -6.14 5.88
CA LEU A 5 -12.64 -6.30 5.64
C LEU A 5 -13.12 -5.41 4.49
N VAL A 6 -12.60 -4.18 4.39
CA VAL A 6 -12.98 -3.21 3.34
C VAL A 6 -12.37 -3.60 1.98
N LEU A 7 -11.14 -4.09 1.96
CA LEU A 7 -10.46 -4.48 0.71
C LEU A 7 -11.02 -5.76 0.07
N ARG A 8 -11.56 -6.70 0.87
CA ARG A 8 -12.12 -7.96 0.38
C ARG A 8 -13.41 -7.82 -0.44
N THR A 9 -14.20 -6.76 -0.23
CA THR A 9 -15.53 -6.64 -0.89
C THR A 9 -15.45 -5.97 -2.26
N GLN A 10 -14.50 -5.04 -2.46
CA GLN A 10 -14.41 -4.24 -3.69
C GLN A 10 -13.25 -4.64 -4.61
N TYR A 11 -12.18 -5.28 -4.11
CA TYR A 11 -11.00 -5.63 -4.91
C TYR A 11 -10.40 -6.99 -4.55
N PRO A 12 -10.99 -8.10 -5.03
CA PRO A 12 -10.59 -9.45 -4.62
C PRO A 12 -9.12 -9.81 -4.96
N ARG A 13 -8.41 -9.05 -5.80
CA ARG A 13 -6.99 -9.27 -6.13
C ARG A 13 -6.22 -8.03 -6.63
N ARG A 14 -6.56 -6.79 -6.21
CA ARG A 14 -5.69 -5.66 -6.59
C ARG A 14 -4.43 -5.69 -5.74
N LYS A 15 -3.45 -6.48 -6.18
CA LYS A 15 -2.12 -6.56 -5.57
C LYS A 15 -1.37 -5.22 -5.68
N TYR A 16 -1.72 -4.41 -6.68
CA TYR A 16 -1.01 -3.19 -7.02
C TYR A 16 -1.93 -1.97 -7.01
N VAL A 17 -1.53 -0.93 -6.29
CA VAL A 17 -2.20 0.38 -6.25
C VAL A 17 -1.24 1.48 -6.71
N ARG A 18 -1.77 2.58 -7.25
CA ARG A 18 -0.96 3.78 -7.51
C ARG A 18 -0.79 4.59 -6.22
N TYR A 19 0.21 5.46 -6.17
CA TYR A 19 0.46 6.31 -5.00
C TYR A 19 -0.76 7.10 -4.54
N LYS A 20 -1.56 7.64 -5.47
CA LYS A 20 -2.76 8.41 -5.14
C LYS A 20 -3.82 7.54 -4.45
N GLU A 21 -4.12 6.40 -5.04
CA GLU A 21 -5.15 5.48 -4.55
C GLU A 21 -4.72 4.84 -3.21
N GLY A 22 -3.45 4.46 -3.08
CA GLY A 22 -2.89 3.96 -1.83
C GLY A 22 -2.87 5.01 -0.73
N ALA A 23 -2.48 6.25 -1.04
CA ALA A 23 -2.52 7.36 -0.09
C ALA A 23 -3.95 7.61 0.43
N GLU A 24 -4.96 7.56 -0.46
CA GLU A 24 -6.37 7.67 -0.06
C GLU A 24 -6.85 6.47 0.78
N LEU A 25 -6.45 5.25 0.44
CA LEU A 25 -6.80 4.03 1.18
C LEU A 25 -6.26 4.02 2.62
N TYR A 26 -5.03 4.47 2.81
CA TYR A 26 -4.41 4.55 4.14
C TYR A 26 -4.69 5.90 4.84
N GLY A 27 -5.38 6.84 4.18
CA GLY A 27 -5.63 8.18 4.71
C GLY A 27 -4.35 8.99 4.96
N MET A 28 -3.29 8.73 4.19
CA MET A 28 -1.98 9.38 4.33
C MET A 28 -1.73 10.40 3.22
N SER A 29 -0.85 11.37 3.48
CA SER A 29 -0.36 12.28 2.43
C SER A 29 0.46 11.52 1.38
N LEU A 30 0.33 11.89 0.10
CA LEU A 30 1.09 11.32 -1.03
C LEU A 30 2.61 11.22 -0.77
N CYS A 31 3.21 12.27 -0.19
CA CYS A 31 4.65 12.28 0.12
C CYS A 31 5.02 11.23 1.17
N HIS A 32 4.23 11.14 2.25
CA HIS A 32 4.44 10.14 3.31
C HIS A 32 4.22 8.73 2.77
N PHE A 33 3.13 8.50 2.03
CA PHE A 33 2.85 7.21 1.42
C PHE A 33 3.95 6.79 0.43
N LYS A 34 4.53 7.73 -0.31
CA LYS A 34 5.65 7.46 -1.22
C LYS A 34 6.93 7.05 -0.49
N ALA A 35 7.31 7.80 0.55
CA ALA A 35 8.46 7.45 1.38
C ALA A 35 8.26 6.09 2.04
N PHE A 36 7.09 5.90 2.65
CA PHE A 36 6.71 4.67 3.34
C PHE A 36 6.71 3.44 2.42
N ALA A 37 6.12 3.55 1.21
CA ALA A 37 6.14 2.48 0.23
C ALA A 37 7.57 2.15 -0.23
N HIS A 38 8.44 3.16 -0.32
CA HIS A 38 9.85 2.98 -0.67
C HIS A 38 10.63 2.29 0.46
N GLU A 39 10.40 2.67 1.72
CA GLU A 39 10.98 2.04 2.91
C GLU A 39 10.50 0.60 3.09
N ALA A 40 9.22 0.33 2.84
CA ALA A 40 8.64 -1.01 2.85
C ALA A 40 9.13 -1.89 1.69
N GLY A 41 9.83 -1.34 0.68
CA GLY A 41 10.22 -2.07 -0.53
C GLY A 41 9.03 -2.50 -1.39
N ALA A 42 7.85 -1.89 -1.19
CA ALA A 42 6.61 -2.23 -1.88
C ALA A 42 6.50 -1.56 -3.26
N VAL A 43 7.46 -0.73 -3.67
CA VAL A 43 7.42 0.05 -4.92
C VAL A 43 7.97 -0.76 -6.10
N SER A 44 7.10 -1.11 -7.04
CA SER A 44 7.45 -1.74 -8.31
C SER A 44 7.32 -0.75 -9.48
N LYS A 45 8.39 -0.62 -10.27
CA LYS A 45 8.41 0.21 -11.49
C LYS A 45 8.21 -0.66 -12.73
N ILE A 46 7.11 -0.45 -13.45
CA ILE A 46 6.83 -1.15 -14.72
C ILE A 46 6.69 -0.11 -15.82
N ASN A 47 7.61 -0.13 -16.78
CA ASN A 47 7.50 0.61 -18.04
C ASN A 47 7.11 2.11 -17.89
N LYS A 48 7.73 2.80 -16.92
CA LYS A 48 7.49 4.20 -16.49
C LYS A 48 6.32 4.46 -15.54
N MET A 49 5.54 3.44 -15.18
CA MET A 49 4.52 3.53 -14.14
C MET A 49 5.05 3.02 -12.81
N VAL A 50 4.60 3.65 -11.73
CA VAL A 50 4.92 3.22 -10.37
C VAL A 50 3.69 2.62 -9.72
N LEU A 51 3.84 1.39 -9.26
CA LEU A 51 2.82 0.62 -8.56
C LEU A 51 3.35 0.24 -7.19
N VAL A 52 2.47 0.28 -6.19
CA VAL A 52 2.76 -0.11 -4.82
C VAL A 52 2.06 -1.42 -4.55
N ASP A 53 2.81 -2.41 -4.07
CA ASP A 53 2.29 -3.70 -3.66
C ASP A 53 1.67 -3.61 -2.26
N MET A 54 0.35 -3.83 -2.17
CA MET A 54 -0.39 -3.72 -0.91
C MET A 54 -0.03 -4.85 0.05
N ASP A 55 0.37 -6.03 -0.43
CA ASP A 55 0.68 -7.19 0.44
C ASP A 55 1.97 -6.95 1.22
N ILE A 56 2.99 -6.41 0.55
CA ILE A 56 4.25 -6.02 1.18
C ILE A 56 4.02 -4.86 2.16
N LEU A 57 3.20 -3.89 1.76
CA LEU A 57 2.90 -2.73 2.60
C LEU A 57 2.11 -3.10 3.86
N ASP A 58 1.12 -3.99 3.75
CA ASP A 58 0.33 -4.45 4.90
C ASP A 58 1.21 -5.22 5.90
N LYS A 59 2.08 -6.10 5.41
CA LYS A 59 3.09 -6.79 6.24
C LYS A 59 4.01 -5.81 6.95
N TYR A 60 4.43 -4.74 6.27
CA TYR A 60 5.27 -3.72 6.88
C TYR A 60 4.52 -2.96 8.00
N ILE A 61 3.24 -2.67 7.80
CA ILE A 61 2.40 -2.01 8.81
C ILE A 61 2.13 -2.94 10.01
N GLU A 62 1.85 -4.22 9.78
CA GLU A 62 1.68 -5.21 10.85
C GLU A 62 2.96 -5.31 11.69
N TYR A 63 4.13 -5.38 11.05
CA TYR A 63 5.42 -5.38 11.73
C TYR A 63 5.67 -4.09 12.54
N PHE A 64 5.30 -2.92 12.02
CA PHE A 64 5.45 -1.65 12.73
C PHE A 64 4.50 -1.53 13.93
N ARG A 65 3.34 -2.19 13.90
CA ARG A 65 2.31 -2.12 14.94
C ARG A 65 2.58 -3.03 16.14
N GLU A 66 3.43 -4.04 15.99
CA GLU A 66 3.88 -4.90 17.10
C GLU A 66 5.04 -4.30 17.92
N LYS A 67 5.57 -3.13 17.55
CA LYS A 67 6.68 -2.47 18.25
C LYS A 67 6.23 -1.32 19.16
#